data_AF-A0A9X4DFU0-F1
#
_entry.id   AF-A0A9X4DFU0-F1
#
_cell.length_a   1.000
_cell.length_b   1.000
_cell.length_c   1.000
_cell.angle_alpha   90.00
_cell.angle_beta   90.00
_cell.angle_gamma   90.00
#
_symmetry.space_group_name_H-M   'P 1'
#
loop_
_entity.id
_entity.type
_entity.pdbx_description
1 polymer ?
#
loop_
_entity_poly.entity_id
_entity_poly.type
_entity_poly.pdbx_seq_one_letter_code
_entity_poly.pdbx_strand_id
1 'polypeptide(L)'
;MYQIQCKRLVDQLAFGLSLSQAEAIVARAYGRESYSSTSDTFGPEIPGLQAIRTPAEILLLERPQQMVEFMRMVLNLTLPGPEPVHQQIPPKNLVATMYNFGNFDALVTYVKNDPIDPNDDKPETLLKFKNRYGYMANSQVIMGRGYHGHTLVAQPDAKLASRYIDQEAILNKLNGLQVIIVRDRVDGDSYINHYSRNHLVMRHAASEDLSSLILGSRAKDACLTVSIVPAERYSLEAIIAPHVAALTKNSPAGRSIILDGLNIDEDSASFQAGLRLASSQGINVVLMAPVLKASQWDHFETRLIFGFDLQMAQTANAEMNRAIVQAAPYVGLKGDRMQFLYYSAASGARYGAIPLIPEEEKRAPLLKRIFGSPARA
;
A
#
# COMPACT_ATOMS: atom_id res chain seq x y z
N MET A 1 31.44 10.56 -11.52
CA MET A 1 30.54 11.36 -10.64
C MET A 1 31.14 11.62 -9.26
N TYR A 2 31.96 10.71 -8.72
CA TYR A 2 32.65 10.90 -7.44
C TYR A 2 33.60 12.12 -7.43
N GLN A 3 34.33 12.35 -8.53
CA GLN A 3 35.14 13.56 -8.72
C GLN A 3 34.34 14.87 -8.53
N ILE A 4 33.08 14.90 -9.00
CA ILE A 4 32.20 16.07 -8.84
C ILE A 4 31.84 16.26 -7.36
N GLN A 5 31.65 15.17 -6.61
CA GLN A 5 31.38 15.23 -5.18
C GLN A 5 32.60 15.77 -4.41
N CYS A 6 33.81 15.32 -4.75
CA CYS A 6 35.05 15.90 -4.20
C CYS A 6 35.15 17.40 -4.50
N LYS A 7 34.92 17.80 -5.77
CA LYS A 7 34.96 19.20 -6.17
C LYS A 7 34.00 20.07 -5.35
N ARG A 8 32.76 19.61 -5.18
CA ARG A 8 31.74 20.31 -4.36
C ARG A 8 32.17 20.50 -2.91
N LEU A 9 32.95 19.58 -2.33
CA LEU A 9 33.46 19.70 -0.95
C LEU A 9 34.65 20.67 -0.85
N VAL A 10 35.48 20.75 -1.90
CA VAL A 10 36.66 21.63 -1.97
C VAL A 10 36.28 23.09 -2.23
N ASP A 11 35.20 23.34 -2.99
CA ASP A 11 34.75 24.68 -3.31
C ASP A 11 34.58 25.51 -2.02
N GLN A 12 35.19 26.71 -1.96
CA GLN A 12 35.23 27.55 -0.75
C GLN A 12 33.84 27.97 -0.25
N LEU A 13 32.88 28.09 -1.17
CA LEU A 13 31.49 28.39 -0.86
C LEU A 13 30.76 27.22 -0.17
N ALA A 14 31.32 26.02 -0.24
CA ALA A 14 30.78 24.83 0.42
C ALA A 14 31.46 24.58 1.76
N PHE A 15 32.74 24.17 1.76
CA PHE A 15 33.50 23.94 3.00
C PHE A 15 34.98 24.31 2.91
N GLY A 16 35.54 24.56 1.71
CA GLY A 16 36.95 24.90 1.57
C GLY A 16 37.92 23.80 2.02
N LEU A 17 37.52 22.53 1.88
CA LEU A 17 38.35 21.38 2.26
C LEU A 17 39.53 21.20 1.29
N SER A 18 40.63 20.62 1.76
CA SER A 18 41.67 20.15 0.84
C SER A 18 41.15 18.99 -0.03
N LEU A 19 41.77 18.77 -1.19
CA LEU A 19 41.42 17.63 -2.04
C LEU A 19 41.55 16.29 -1.30
N SER A 20 42.63 16.11 -0.53
CA SER A 20 42.86 14.90 0.27
C SER A 20 41.78 14.68 1.34
N GLN A 21 41.31 15.76 1.99
CA GLN A 21 40.20 15.68 2.93
C GLN A 21 38.90 15.29 2.23
N ALA A 22 38.62 15.89 1.07
CA ALA A 22 37.43 15.57 0.29
C ALA A 22 37.44 14.12 -0.22
N GLU A 23 38.58 13.61 -0.69
CA GLU A 23 38.77 12.22 -1.10
C GLU A 23 38.53 11.24 0.05
N ALA A 24 39.07 11.52 1.25
CA ALA A 24 38.84 10.70 2.44
C ALA A 24 37.37 10.67 2.87
N ILE A 25 36.68 11.83 2.80
CA ILE A 25 35.24 11.93 3.09
C ILE A 25 34.43 11.12 2.09
N VAL A 26 34.72 11.24 0.79
CA VAL A 26 34.04 10.48 -0.26
C VAL A 26 34.28 8.98 -0.06
N ALA A 27 35.53 8.54 0.13
CA ALA A 27 35.86 7.14 0.41
C ALA A 27 35.04 6.58 1.58
N ARG A 28 35.08 7.26 2.73
CA ARG A 28 34.38 6.83 3.94
C ARG A 28 32.88 6.81 3.74
N ALA A 29 32.29 7.83 3.11
CA ALA A 29 30.86 7.88 2.83
C ALA A 29 30.40 6.65 2.03
N TYR A 30 31.19 6.18 1.07
CA TYR A 30 30.93 4.98 0.25
C TYR A 30 31.42 3.66 0.86
N GLY A 31 31.90 3.65 2.11
CA GLY A 31 32.32 2.42 2.79
C GLY A 31 33.71 1.92 2.39
N ARG A 32 34.58 2.79 1.87
CA ARG A 32 35.89 2.45 1.29
C ARG A 32 37.02 3.07 2.09
N GLU A 33 38.18 2.41 2.06
CA GLU A 33 39.40 2.87 2.74
C GLU A 33 39.98 4.14 2.10
N SER A 34 39.94 4.22 0.76
CA SER A 34 40.50 5.32 0.00
C SER A 34 39.74 5.54 -1.30
N TYR A 35 39.86 6.75 -1.84
CA TYR A 35 39.37 7.15 -3.14
C TYR A 35 40.40 8.08 -3.76
N SER A 36 40.73 7.87 -5.03
CA SER A 36 41.56 8.81 -5.79
C SER A 36 40.70 9.51 -6.84
N SER A 37 40.61 10.83 -6.73
CA SER A 37 39.94 11.67 -7.72
C SER A 37 40.69 11.71 -9.04
N THR A 38 41.99 11.40 -9.07
CA THR A 38 42.80 11.41 -10.30
C THR A 38 42.53 10.17 -11.16
N SER A 39 42.49 8.98 -10.56
CA SER A 39 42.19 7.73 -11.28
C SER A 39 40.72 7.32 -11.25
N ASP A 40 39.87 8.03 -10.48
CA ASP A 40 38.47 7.70 -10.20
C ASP A 40 38.26 6.26 -9.67
N THR A 41 39.20 5.80 -8.84
CA THR A 41 39.21 4.43 -8.28
C THR A 41 39.07 4.43 -6.77
N PHE A 42 38.31 3.47 -6.25
CA PHE A 42 38.23 3.18 -4.81
C PHE A 42 39.22 2.09 -4.40
N GLY A 43 39.71 2.21 -3.17
CA GLY A 43 40.40 1.13 -2.48
C GLY A 43 39.45 0.04 -1.94
N PRO A 44 39.95 -0.84 -1.07
CA PRO A 44 39.18 -1.90 -0.44
C PRO A 44 37.96 -1.40 0.36
N GLU A 45 37.00 -2.30 0.57
CA GLU A 45 35.86 -2.06 1.47
C GLU A 45 36.30 -2.12 2.92
N ILE A 46 35.75 -1.25 3.76
CA ILE A 46 35.95 -1.29 5.20
C ILE A 46 34.90 -2.24 5.81
N PRO A 47 35.32 -3.33 6.48
CA PRO A 47 34.38 -4.23 7.17
C PRO A 47 33.50 -3.48 8.17
N GLY A 48 32.20 -3.79 8.17
CA GLY A 48 31.22 -3.19 9.08
C GLY A 48 30.59 -1.88 8.59
N LEU A 49 31.08 -1.29 7.49
CA LEU A 49 30.40 -0.18 6.84
C LEU A 49 29.32 -0.65 5.87
N GLN A 50 28.34 0.21 5.64
CA GLN A 50 27.25 -0.04 4.70
C GLN A 50 27.78 0.05 3.26
N ALA A 51 27.43 -0.93 2.43
CA ALA A 51 27.60 -0.81 0.98
C ALA A 51 26.62 0.24 0.44
N ILE A 52 27.15 1.21 -0.29
CA ILE A 52 26.38 2.32 -0.87
C ILE A 52 26.36 2.17 -2.39
N ARG A 53 25.19 2.40 -2.98
CA ARG A 53 25.03 2.41 -4.45
C ARG A 53 25.86 3.52 -5.09
N THR A 54 26.18 3.37 -6.37
CA THR A 54 26.89 4.42 -7.10
C THR A 54 26.04 5.70 -7.21
N PRO A 55 26.66 6.89 -7.37
CA PRO A 55 25.92 8.13 -7.54
C PRO A 55 24.89 8.07 -8.67
N ALA A 56 25.22 7.40 -9.78
CA ALA A 56 24.31 7.25 -10.92
C ALA A 56 23.09 6.42 -10.56
N GLU A 57 23.28 5.29 -9.88
CA GLU A 57 22.19 4.44 -9.40
C GLU A 57 21.32 5.17 -8.37
N ILE A 58 21.92 5.95 -7.46
CA ILE A 58 21.18 6.72 -6.46
C ILE A 58 20.26 7.74 -7.14
N LEU A 59 20.74 8.48 -8.14
CA LEU A 59 19.93 9.48 -8.84
C LEU A 59 18.74 8.88 -9.62
N LEU A 60 18.76 7.58 -9.93
CA LEU A 60 17.65 6.87 -10.56
C LEU A 60 16.56 6.42 -9.56
N LEU A 61 16.82 6.52 -8.25
CA LEU A 61 15.87 6.12 -7.21
C LEU A 61 14.81 7.19 -6.96
N GLU A 62 13.70 6.80 -6.34
CA GLU A 62 12.71 7.73 -5.81
C GLU A 62 13.29 8.56 -4.65
N ARG A 63 12.85 9.82 -4.48
CA ARG A 63 13.45 10.75 -3.50
C ARG A 63 13.56 10.19 -2.07
N PRO A 64 12.56 9.46 -1.52
CA PRO A 64 12.71 8.83 -0.21
C PRO A 64 13.79 7.75 -0.16
N GLN A 65 13.97 7.00 -1.24
CA GLN A 65 15.01 5.95 -1.34
C GLN A 65 16.39 6.58 -1.51
N GLN A 66 16.51 7.69 -2.24
CA GLN A 66 17.73 8.50 -2.28
C GLN A 66 18.14 8.94 -0.86
N MET A 67 17.18 9.40 -0.07
CA MET A 67 17.41 9.79 1.33
C MET A 67 17.91 8.63 2.19
N VAL A 68 17.43 7.41 1.98
CA VAL A 68 17.96 6.23 2.69
C VAL A 68 19.45 6.03 2.38
N GLU A 69 19.86 6.13 1.12
CA GLU A 69 21.27 6.03 0.74
C GLU A 69 22.09 7.18 1.34
N PHE A 70 21.57 8.42 1.33
CA PHE A 70 22.21 9.55 1.99
C PHE A 70 22.38 9.33 3.50
N MET A 71 21.37 8.78 4.18
CA MET A 71 21.44 8.45 5.60
C MET A 71 22.44 7.32 5.88
N ARG A 72 22.59 6.33 4.99
CA ARG A 72 23.63 5.31 5.10
C ARG A 72 25.03 5.90 4.92
N MET A 73 25.21 6.85 4.00
CA MET A 73 26.47 7.58 3.84
C MET A 73 26.81 8.40 5.10
N VAL A 74 25.80 9.09 5.66
CA VAL A 74 25.93 9.80 6.95
C VAL A 74 26.34 8.82 8.06
N LEU A 75 25.73 7.64 8.11
CA LEU A 75 26.06 6.61 9.08
C LEU A 75 27.52 6.15 8.92
N ASN A 76 27.98 5.87 7.70
CA ASN A 76 29.36 5.48 7.44
C ASN A 76 30.38 6.54 7.91
N LEU A 77 30.04 7.82 7.76
CA LEU A 77 30.85 8.95 8.24
C LEU A 77 30.82 9.13 9.76
N THR A 78 29.78 8.62 10.44
CA THR A 78 29.57 8.77 11.89
C THR A 78 30.05 7.55 12.67
N LEU A 79 30.01 6.36 12.07
CA LEU A 79 30.45 5.13 12.70
C LEU A 79 31.94 5.22 13.06
N PRO A 80 32.35 4.71 14.24
CA PRO A 80 33.75 4.68 14.63
C PRO A 80 34.56 3.96 13.55
N GLY A 81 35.64 4.61 13.14
CA GLY A 81 36.55 4.13 12.10
C GLY A 81 38.00 4.32 12.52
N PRO A 82 38.95 3.90 11.67
CA PRO A 82 40.38 4.04 11.96
C PRO A 82 40.76 5.49 12.27
N GLU A 83 40.19 6.45 11.52
CA GLU A 83 40.32 7.88 11.79
C GLU A 83 39.03 8.68 11.48
N PRO A 84 38.73 9.75 12.25
CA PRO A 84 37.62 10.64 11.97
C PRO A 84 37.92 11.55 10.76
N VAL A 85 37.20 11.34 9.65
CA VAL A 85 37.41 12.09 8.40
C VAL A 85 36.54 13.34 8.25
N HIS A 86 35.55 13.54 9.14
CA HIS A 86 34.52 14.57 8.95
C HIS A 86 34.95 16.00 9.37
N GLN A 87 36.17 16.21 9.87
CA GLN A 87 36.76 17.54 10.12
C GLN A 87 35.86 18.51 10.93
N GLN A 88 35.18 18.01 11.97
CA GLN A 88 34.19 18.76 12.77
C GLN A 88 32.96 19.28 12.00
N ILE A 89 32.84 18.98 10.71
CA ILE A 89 31.64 19.29 9.90
C ILE A 89 30.59 18.20 10.18
N PRO A 90 29.33 18.58 10.42
CA PRO A 90 28.25 17.60 10.57
C PRO A 90 28.17 16.68 9.33
N PRO A 91 28.25 15.34 9.49
CA PRO A 91 28.24 14.40 8.36
C PRO A 91 27.05 14.57 7.41
N LYS A 92 25.89 14.95 7.94
CA LYS A 92 24.68 15.28 7.16
C LYS A 92 24.88 16.41 6.14
N ASN A 93 25.71 17.40 6.47
CA ASN A 93 25.98 18.54 5.59
C ASN A 93 27.03 18.18 4.53
N LEU A 94 28.00 17.31 4.86
CA LEU A 94 28.94 16.76 3.89
C LEU A 94 28.17 16.00 2.79
N VAL A 95 27.29 15.08 3.18
CA VAL A 95 26.48 14.31 2.21
C VAL A 95 25.54 15.21 1.40
N ALA A 96 24.85 16.17 2.04
CA ALA A 96 24.01 17.13 1.32
C ALA A 96 24.80 17.88 0.24
N THR A 97 25.98 18.37 0.57
CA THR A 97 26.87 19.11 -0.34
C THR A 97 27.39 18.22 -1.47
N MET A 98 27.77 16.98 -1.18
CA MET A 98 28.17 16.01 -2.22
C MET A 98 27.09 15.86 -3.30
N TYR A 99 25.81 15.98 -2.95
CA TYR A 99 24.67 15.92 -3.87
C TYR A 99 24.09 17.29 -4.27
N ASN A 100 24.86 18.38 -4.09
CA ASN A 100 24.50 19.74 -4.51
C ASN A 100 23.31 20.37 -3.77
N PHE A 101 23.05 19.93 -2.54
CA PHE A 101 22.10 20.60 -1.65
C PHE A 101 22.85 21.59 -0.75
N GLY A 102 22.27 22.77 -0.53
CA GLY A 102 22.91 23.80 0.31
C GLY A 102 23.05 23.41 1.78
N ASN A 103 22.20 22.51 2.28
CA ASN A 103 22.29 21.90 3.62
C ASN A 103 21.36 20.68 3.72
N PHE A 104 21.38 20.00 4.87
CA PHE A 104 20.52 18.85 5.11
C PHE A 104 19.01 19.20 5.12
N ASP A 105 18.63 20.39 5.54
CA ASP A 105 17.20 20.80 5.57
C ASP A 105 16.63 20.99 4.15
N ALA A 106 17.46 21.49 3.21
CA ALA A 106 17.11 21.54 1.80
C ALA A 106 16.92 20.14 1.22
N LEU A 107 17.76 19.18 1.62
CA LEU A 107 17.61 17.77 1.23
C LEU A 107 16.32 17.15 1.81
N VAL A 108 15.99 17.43 3.07
CA VAL A 108 14.72 16.99 3.68
C VAL A 108 13.52 17.61 2.97
N THR A 109 13.58 18.90 2.66
CA THR A 109 12.54 19.63 1.92
C THR A 109 12.35 19.06 0.52
N TYR A 110 13.43 18.69 -0.18
CA TYR A 110 13.38 18.05 -1.49
C TYR A 110 12.57 16.74 -1.48
N VAL A 111 12.72 15.92 -0.44
CA VAL A 111 11.93 14.70 -0.26
C VAL A 111 10.48 15.01 0.10
N LYS A 112 10.24 15.97 1.00
CA LYS A 112 8.89 16.37 1.41
C LYS A 112 8.06 16.97 0.27
N ASN A 113 8.72 17.67 -0.67
CA ASN A 113 8.10 18.26 -1.86
C ASN A 113 7.79 17.22 -2.97
N ASP A 114 7.70 15.95 -2.61
CA ASP A 114 7.30 14.87 -3.52
C ASP A 114 6.22 13.98 -2.92
N PRO A 115 5.09 14.56 -2.49
CA PRO A 115 4.00 13.78 -1.95
C PRO A 115 3.48 12.82 -3.02
N ILE A 116 3.00 11.67 -2.56
CA ILE A 116 2.36 10.68 -3.42
C ILE A 116 1.08 10.24 -2.77
N ASP A 117 -0.01 10.37 -3.50
CA ASP A 117 -1.34 9.98 -3.04
C ASP A 117 -1.64 8.57 -3.56
N PRO A 118 -1.76 7.55 -2.68
CA PRO A 118 -2.13 6.19 -3.09
C PRO A 118 -3.55 6.07 -3.67
N ASN A 119 -4.40 7.07 -3.43
CA ASN A 119 -5.81 7.09 -3.83
C ASN A 119 -6.07 7.85 -5.14
N ASP A 120 -5.00 8.32 -5.79
CA ASP A 120 -5.08 9.04 -7.06
C ASP A 120 -5.55 8.13 -8.21
N ASP A 121 -6.13 8.71 -9.25
CA ASP A 121 -6.66 7.99 -10.42
C ASP A 121 -5.67 7.96 -11.60
N LYS A 122 -4.54 8.64 -11.46
CA LYS A 122 -3.50 8.79 -12.48
C LYS A 122 -2.53 7.61 -12.53
N PRO A 123 -2.37 6.93 -13.69
CA PRO A 123 -1.47 5.79 -13.83
C PRO A 123 -0.02 6.10 -13.44
N GLU A 124 0.48 7.30 -13.75
CA GLU A 124 1.84 7.73 -13.43
C GLU A 124 2.07 7.87 -11.92
N THR A 125 1.08 8.40 -11.18
CA THR A 125 1.15 8.49 -9.71
C THR A 125 1.20 7.10 -9.09
N LEU A 126 0.36 6.17 -9.58
CA LEU A 126 0.30 4.80 -9.06
C LEU A 126 1.55 3.98 -9.41
N LEU A 127 2.12 4.16 -10.60
CA LEU A 127 3.40 3.56 -10.96
C LEU A 127 4.53 4.08 -10.08
N LYS A 128 4.56 5.40 -9.84
CA LYS A 128 5.51 6.01 -8.92
C LYS A 128 5.34 5.48 -7.49
N PHE A 129 4.11 5.22 -7.05
CA PHE A 129 3.82 4.63 -5.74
C PHE A 129 4.42 3.23 -5.67
N LYS A 130 4.17 2.41 -6.68
CA LYS A 130 4.73 1.06 -6.78
C LYS A 130 6.26 1.07 -6.76
N ASN A 131 6.90 1.98 -7.49
CA ASN A 131 8.36 2.09 -7.51
C ASN A 131 8.92 2.51 -6.13
N ARG A 132 8.20 3.41 -5.43
CA ARG A 132 8.61 3.93 -4.13
C ARG A 132 8.49 2.91 -3.01
N TYR A 133 7.35 2.24 -2.92
CA TYR A 133 7.03 1.34 -1.80
C TYR A 133 7.27 -0.13 -2.13
N GLY A 134 7.46 -0.46 -3.41
CA GLY A 134 7.68 -1.82 -3.88
C GLY A 134 6.43 -2.68 -3.89
N TYR A 135 5.23 -2.10 -3.78
CA TYR A 135 3.94 -2.78 -3.86
C TYR A 135 2.86 -1.86 -4.46
N MET A 136 1.77 -2.45 -4.97
CA MET A 136 0.68 -1.70 -5.59
C MET A 136 -0.23 -1.02 -4.56
N ALA A 137 -0.78 0.16 -4.89
CA ALA A 137 -1.67 0.89 -3.98
C ALA A 137 -3.04 0.19 -3.81
N ASN A 138 -3.76 0.51 -2.73
CA ASN A 138 -5.08 -0.04 -2.44
C ASN A 138 -6.12 0.32 -3.52
N SER A 139 -6.01 1.50 -4.14
CA SER A 139 -6.78 1.88 -5.34
C SER A 139 -6.68 0.82 -6.46
N GLN A 140 -5.55 0.14 -6.56
CA GLN A 140 -5.33 -0.92 -7.54
C GLN A 140 -5.82 -2.26 -7.00
N VAL A 141 -5.26 -2.72 -5.87
CA VAL A 141 -5.47 -4.11 -5.41
C VAL A 141 -6.81 -4.35 -4.72
N ILE A 142 -7.50 -3.30 -4.26
CA ILE A 142 -8.85 -3.40 -3.68
C ILE A 142 -9.90 -2.87 -4.66
N MET A 143 -9.72 -1.69 -5.25
CA MET A 143 -10.72 -1.10 -6.16
C MET A 143 -10.58 -1.57 -7.63
N GLY A 144 -9.51 -2.29 -7.98
CA GLY A 144 -9.29 -2.87 -9.31
C GLY A 144 -8.71 -1.90 -10.35
N ARG A 145 -8.22 -0.72 -9.96
CA ARG A 145 -7.71 0.29 -10.92
C ARG A 145 -6.46 -0.21 -11.64
N GLY A 146 -6.59 -0.49 -12.94
CA GLY A 146 -5.51 -1.05 -13.76
C GLY A 146 -4.96 -2.38 -13.23
N TYR A 147 -5.73 -3.11 -12.44
CA TYR A 147 -5.34 -4.36 -11.80
C TYR A 147 -6.41 -5.43 -12.04
N HIS A 148 -5.98 -6.56 -12.58
CA HIS A 148 -6.87 -7.67 -12.97
C HIS A 148 -6.58 -8.99 -12.22
N GLY A 149 -5.60 -8.98 -11.31
CA GLY A 149 -5.42 -10.09 -10.38
C GLY A 149 -6.51 -10.09 -9.31
N HIS A 150 -6.46 -11.07 -8.43
CA HIS A 150 -7.31 -11.22 -7.27
C HIS A 150 -6.53 -10.87 -6.00
N THR A 151 -7.25 -10.40 -4.98
CA THR A 151 -6.67 -10.00 -3.70
C THR A 151 -7.29 -10.75 -2.54
N LEU A 152 -6.46 -11.41 -1.73
CA LEU A 152 -6.88 -11.99 -0.45
C LEU A 152 -6.58 -11.01 0.68
N VAL A 153 -7.54 -10.71 1.52
CA VAL A 153 -7.35 -9.85 2.69
C VAL A 153 -7.61 -10.66 3.95
N ALA A 154 -6.58 -10.86 4.76
CA ALA A 154 -6.69 -11.56 6.04
C ALA A 154 -6.88 -10.54 7.17
N GLN A 155 -8.07 -10.56 7.77
CA GLN A 155 -8.43 -9.72 8.91
C GLN A 155 -9.41 -10.49 9.81
N PRO A 156 -8.95 -11.03 10.96
CA PRO A 156 -9.79 -11.81 11.87
C PRO A 156 -10.98 -11.01 12.45
N ASP A 157 -10.83 -9.69 12.61
CA ASP A 157 -11.90 -8.83 13.11
C ASP A 157 -12.81 -8.37 11.96
N ALA A 158 -13.99 -8.96 11.88
CA ALA A 158 -14.98 -8.66 10.84
C ALA A 158 -15.52 -7.22 10.87
N LYS A 159 -15.40 -6.48 11.99
CA LYS A 159 -15.77 -5.06 12.03
C LYS A 159 -14.65 -4.20 11.46
N LEU A 160 -13.41 -4.47 11.83
CA LEU A 160 -12.25 -3.78 11.28
C LEU A 160 -12.09 -4.05 9.77
N ALA A 161 -12.37 -5.28 9.33
CA ALA A 161 -12.39 -5.67 7.92
C ALA A 161 -13.33 -4.77 7.10
N SER A 162 -14.58 -4.65 7.53
CA SER A 162 -15.60 -3.89 6.81
C SER A 162 -15.37 -2.39 6.89
N ARG A 163 -14.92 -1.88 8.04
CA ARG A 163 -14.52 -0.48 8.19
C ARG A 163 -13.37 -0.13 7.24
N TYR A 164 -12.38 -1.01 7.12
CA TYR A 164 -11.29 -0.84 6.16
C TYR A 164 -11.82 -0.79 4.72
N ILE A 165 -12.64 -1.75 4.30
CA ILE A 165 -13.21 -1.78 2.95
C ILE A 165 -14.06 -0.55 2.64
N ASP A 166 -14.90 -0.13 3.58
CA ASP A 166 -15.72 1.06 3.38
C ASP A 166 -14.86 2.31 3.28
N GLN A 167 -13.87 2.47 4.16
CA GLN A 167 -12.93 3.58 4.10
C GLN A 167 -12.21 3.62 2.75
N GLU A 168 -11.71 2.49 2.24
CA GLU A 168 -11.08 2.43 0.92
C GLU A 168 -12.08 2.80 -0.18
N ALA A 169 -13.32 2.32 -0.13
CA ALA A 169 -14.33 2.68 -1.11
C ALA A 169 -14.70 4.19 -1.10
N ILE A 170 -14.58 4.85 0.06
CA ILE A 170 -14.86 6.29 0.21
C ILE A 170 -13.67 7.17 -0.20
N LEU A 171 -12.45 6.80 0.20
CA LEU A 171 -11.26 7.62 -0.01
C LEU A 171 -10.72 7.55 -1.44
N ASN A 172 -10.98 6.47 -2.16
CA ASN A 172 -10.47 6.28 -3.51
C ASN A 172 -11.33 6.99 -4.55
N LYS A 173 -10.68 7.61 -5.55
CA LYS A 173 -11.38 8.12 -6.73
C LYS A 173 -11.93 6.95 -7.54
N LEU A 174 -13.25 6.91 -7.71
CA LEU A 174 -13.92 5.83 -8.45
C LEU A 174 -14.18 6.12 -9.93
N ASN A 175 -13.68 7.24 -10.46
CA ASN A 175 -13.85 7.61 -11.87
C ASN A 175 -13.40 6.48 -12.81
N GLY A 176 -14.33 6.02 -13.66
CA GLY A 176 -14.10 4.94 -14.61
C GLY A 176 -13.96 3.54 -13.97
N LEU A 177 -14.22 3.40 -12.67
CA LEU A 177 -14.28 2.12 -11.97
C LEU A 177 -15.73 1.65 -11.81
N GLN A 178 -15.90 0.35 -11.58
CA GLN A 178 -17.13 -0.19 -11.00
C GLN A 178 -16.75 -1.13 -9.86
N VAL A 179 -17.23 -0.82 -8.66
CA VAL A 179 -16.94 -1.56 -7.44
C VAL A 179 -18.24 -2.06 -6.83
N ILE A 180 -18.30 -3.35 -6.52
CA ILE A 180 -19.41 -3.95 -5.80
C ILE A 180 -18.89 -4.60 -4.53
N ILE A 181 -19.39 -4.14 -3.38
CA ILE A 181 -19.14 -4.77 -2.08
C ILE A 181 -20.32 -5.69 -1.78
N VAL A 182 -20.07 -6.98 -1.59
CA VAL A 182 -21.08 -7.99 -1.28
C VAL A 182 -20.95 -8.39 0.18
N ARG A 183 -22.06 -8.31 0.93
CA ARG A 183 -22.17 -8.60 2.36
C ARG A 183 -23.43 -9.41 2.63
N ASP A 184 -23.48 -10.16 3.72
CA ASP A 184 -24.68 -10.89 4.16
C ASP A 184 -25.34 -10.32 5.42
N ARG A 185 -24.70 -9.32 6.05
CA ARG A 185 -25.22 -8.67 7.26
C ARG A 185 -26.24 -7.59 6.91
N VAL A 186 -27.32 -7.55 7.69
CA VAL A 186 -28.44 -6.60 7.51
C VAL A 186 -27.98 -5.15 7.67
N ASP A 187 -27.06 -4.86 8.58
CA ASP A 187 -26.46 -3.55 8.81
C ASP A 187 -25.18 -3.31 8.00
N GLY A 188 -24.95 -4.15 6.98
CA GLY A 188 -23.73 -4.16 6.18
C GLY A 188 -23.47 -2.88 5.38
N ASP A 189 -24.38 -1.92 5.32
CA ASP A 189 -24.20 -0.60 4.67
C ASP A 189 -24.06 0.55 5.68
N SER A 190 -24.12 0.25 6.98
CA SER A 190 -24.19 1.27 8.03
C SER A 190 -23.02 2.25 7.95
N TYR A 191 -21.77 1.79 8.04
CA TYR A 191 -20.60 2.67 8.04
C TYR A 191 -20.49 3.48 6.74
N ILE A 192 -20.59 2.85 5.57
CA ILE A 192 -20.49 3.59 4.29
C ILE A 192 -21.58 4.65 4.11
N ASN A 193 -22.80 4.40 4.58
CA ASN A 193 -23.90 5.38 4.57
C ASN A 193 -23.63 6.62 5.45
N HIS A 194 -22.70 6.54 6.41
CA HIS A 194 -22.31 7.71 7.21
C HIS A 194 -21.44 8.69 6.43
N TYR A 195 -20.62 8.20 5.50
CA TYR A 195 -19.54 8.98 4.88
C TYR A 195 -19.72 9.18 3.36
N SER A 196 -20.51 8.35 2.70
CA SER A 196 -20.86 8.50 1.28
C SER A 196 -22.36 8.56 1.10
N ARG A 197 -22.80 9.31 0.08
CA ARG A 197 -24.17 9.27 -0.45
C ARG A 197 -24.21 8.89 -1.93
N ASN A 198 -23.04 8.69 -2.55
CA ASN A 198 -22.91 8.41 -3.98
C ASN A 198 -22.66 6.92 -4.23
N HIS A 199 -23.57 6.09 -3.72
CA HIS A 199 -23.54 4.64 -3.92
C HIS A 199 -24.96 4.09 -3.91
N LEU A 200 -25.12 2.92 -4.53
CA LEU A 200 -26.37 2.17 -4.50
C LEU A 200 -26.30 1.12 -3.39
N VAL A 201 -27.36 0.96 -2.60
CA VAL A 201 -27.53 -0.19 -1.71
C VAL A 201 -28.64 -1.08 -2.27
N MET A 202 -28.32 -2.34 -2.52
CA MET A 202 -29.27 -3.36 -2.99
C MET A 202 -29.42 -4.43 -1.92
N ARG A 203 -30.66 -4.79 -1.60
CA ARG A 203 -30.99 -5.84 -0.62
C ARG A 203 -31.77 -6.94 -1.32
N HIS A 204 -31.07 -7.80 -2.05
CA HIS A 204 -31.66 -8.83 -2.90
C HIS A 204 -30.80 -10.10 -2.86
N ALA A 205 -31.43 -11.25 -3.07
CA ALA A 205 -30.70 -12.49 -3.31
C ALA A 205 -29.86 -12.39 -4.59
N ALA A 206 -28.77 -13.16 -4.64
CA ALA A 206 -27.97 -13.31 -5.85
C ALA A 206 -28.78 -14.10 -6.89
N SER A 207 -29.34 -13.39 -7.88
CA SER A 207 -30.13 -13.98 -8.97
C SER A 207 -29.64 -13.47 -10.34
N GLU A 208 -30.01 -14.16 -11.41
CA GLU A 208 -29.55 -13.83 -12.78
C GLU A 208 -29.87 -12.37 -13.18
N ASP A 209 -31.00 -11.83 -12.71
CA ASP A 209 -31.44 -10.46 -13.02
C ASP A 209 -30.74 -9.38 -12.20
N LEU A 210 -29.93 -9.73 -11.19
CA LEU A 210 -29.38 -8.77 -10.24
C LEU A 210 -28.55 -7.68 -10.91
N SER A 211 -27.74 -8.03 -11.92
CA SER A 211 -27.00 -7.04 -12.71
C SER A 211 -27.93 -6.03 -13.39
N SER A 212 -29.04 -6.49 -13.97
CA SER A 212 -30.02 -5.62 -14.63
C SER A 212 -30.68 -4.68 -13.63
N LEU A 213 -31.03 -5.19 -12.44
CA LEU A 213 -31.59 -4.38 -11.34
C LEU A 213 -30.61 -3.31 -10.85
N ILE A 214 -29.33 -3.69 -10.69
CA ILE A 214 -28.27 -2.76 -10.31
C ILE A 214 -28.13 -1.67 -11.38
N LEU A 215 -28.04 -2.06 -12.66
CA LEU A 215 -27.88 -1.12 -13.77
C LEU A 215 -29.08 -0.19 -13.96
N GLY A 216 -30.29 -0.64 -13.64
CA GLY A 216 -31.51 0.17 -13.68
C GLY A 216 -31.66 1.12 -12.49
N SER A 217 -31.13 0.76 -11.32
CA SER A 217 -31.28 1.53 -10.08
C SER A 217 -30.10 2.45 -9.77
N ARG A 218 -28.91 2.16 -10.33
CA ARG A 218 -27.68 2.91 -10.10
C ARG A 218 -27.78 4.29 -10.75
N ALA A 219 -27.53 5.34 -9.97
CA ALA A 219 -27.40 6.70 -10.50
C ALA A 219 -26.28 6.77 -11.54
N LYS A 220 -26.41 7.64 -12.54
CA LYS A 220 -25.52 7.70 -13.72
C LYS A 220 -24.03 7.76 -13.38
N ASP A 221 -23.68 8.47 -12.31
CA ASP A 221 -22.29 8.70 -11.89
C ASP A 221 -21.88 7.85 -10.66
N ALA A 222 -22.79 7.02 -10.15
CA ALA A 222 -22.48 6.13 -9.03
C ALA A 222 -21.64 4.95 -9.54
N CYS A 223 -20.43 4.80 -9.00
CA CYS A 223 -19.49 3.74 -9.37
C CYS A 223 -19.42 2.63 -8.31
N LEU A 224 -20.15 2.78 -7.20
CA LEU A 224 -20.15 1.91 -6.05
C LEU A 224 -21.53 1.31 -5.80
N THR A 225 -21.58 0.01 -5.53
CA THR A 225 -22.79 -0.68 -5.09
C THR A 225 -22.48 -1.56 -3.89
N VAL A 226 -23.33 -1.50 -2.87
CA VAL A 226 -23.33 -2.43 -1.74
C VAL A 226 -24.47 -3.41 -1.97
N SER A 227 -24.12 -4.67 -2.24
CA SER A 227 -25.05 -5.78 -2.45
C SER A 227 -25.17 -6.57 -1.15
N ILE A 228 -26.32 -6.48 -0.50
CA ILE A 228 -26.62 -7.21 0.74
C ILE A 228 -27.48 -8.41 0.36
N VAL A 229 -26.86 -9.59 0.43
CA VAL A 229 -27.48 -10.89 0.10
C VAL A 229 -27.94 -11.61 1.37
N PRO A 230 -28.82 -12.62 1.30
CA PRO A 230 -29.15 -13.46 2.44
C PRO A 230 -27.92 -14.13 3.08
N ALA A 231 -27.97 -14.37 4.40
CA ALA A 231 -26.93 -15.08 5.12
C ALA A 231 -27.05 -16.60 4.90
N GLU A 232 -26.40 -17.09 3.85
CA GLU A 232 -26.32 -18.51 3.49
C GLU A 232 -24.93 -18.84 2.93
N ARG A 233 -24.69 -20.13 2.65
CA ARG A 233 -23.45 -20.59 2.03
C ARG A 233 -23.58 -20.49 0.51
N TYR A 234 -22.66 -19.77 -0.13
CA TYR A 234 -22.68 -19.56 -1.58
C TYR A 234 -21.49 -20.18 -2.26
N SER A 235 -21.68 -20.71 -3.48
CA SER A 235 -20.54 -20.91 -4.35
C SER A 235 -19.99 -19.58 -4.86
N LEU A 236 -18.68 -19.51 -5.12
CA LEU A 236 -18.06 -18.27 -5.59
C LEU A 236 -18.64 -17.81 -6.93
N GLU A 237 -18.92 -18.76 -7.83
CA GLU A 237 -19.56 -18.50 -9.11
C GLU A 237 -20.97 -17.92 -8.96
N ALA A 238 -21.78 -18.46 -8.03
CA ALA A 238 -23.14 -17.98 -7.78
C ALA A 238 -23.17 -16.54 -7.25
N ILE A 239 -22.10 -16.06 -6.62
CA ILE A 239 -21.96 -14.65 -6.23
C ILE A 239 -21.42 -13.80 -7.38
N ILE A 240 -20.42 -14.27 -8.12
CA ILE A 240 -19.78 -13.46 -9.16
C ILE A 240 -20.70 -13.26 -10.38
N ALA A 241 -21.28 -14.34 -10.91
CA ALA A 241 -22.02 -14.30 -12.17
C ALA A 241 -23.17 -13.26 -12.18
N PRO A 242 -24.01 -13.15 -11.14
CA PRO A 242 -25.05 -12.13 -11.04
C PRO A 242 -24.57 -10.67 -11.11
N HIS A 243 -23.28 -10.40 -10.88
CA HIS A 243 -22.73 -9.04 -10.79
C HIS A 243 -21.88 -8.63 -12.01
N VAL A 244 -21.53 -9.58 -12.90
CA VAL A 244 -20.57 -9.36 -14.01
C VAL A 244 -20.97 -8.20 -14.91
N ALA A 245 -22.22 -8.16 -15.38
CA ALA A 245 -22.66 -7.12 -16.32
C ALA A 245 -22.65 -5.72 -15.67
N ALA A 246 -23.02 -5.64 -14.39
CA ALA A 246 -22.96 -4.39 -13.63
C ALA A 246 -21.52 -3.90 -13.34
N LEU A 247 -20.55 -4.81 -13.25
CA LEU A 247 -19.13 -4.50 -13.05
C LEU A 247 -18.42 -4.12 -14.36
N THR A 248 -18.82 -4.70 -15.48
CA THR A 248 -18.14 -4.51 -16.78
C THR A 248 -18.63 -3.28 -17.55
N LYS A 249 -19.87 -2.84 -17.32
CA LYS A 249 -20.43 -1.67 -18.00
C LYS A 249 -19.72 -0.38 -17.57
N ASN A 250 -19.17 0.34 -18.55
CA ASN A 250 -18.52 1.65 -18.38
C ASN A 250 -17.42 1.66 -17.30
N SER A 251 -16.63 0.58 -17.21
CA SER A 251 -15.51 0.44 -16.26
C SER A 251 -14.13 0.40 -16.94
N PRO A 252 -13.75 1.43 -17.73
CA PRO A 252 -12.50 1.42 -18.48
C PRO A 252 -11.25 1.45 -17.60
N ALA A 253 -11.35 1.97 -16.38
CA ALA A 253 -10.21 2.07 -15.47
C ALA A 253 -10.01 0.84 -14.59
N GLY A 254 -11.01 -0.06 -14.52
CA GLY A 254 -10.95 -1.23 -13.64
C GLY A 254 -12.28 -1.57 -13.00
N ARG A 255 -12.35 -2.75 -12.40
CA ARG A 255 -13.57 -3.26 -11.78
C ARG A 255 -13.24 -4.26 -10.68
N SER A 256 -14.01 -4.24 -9.60
CA SER A 256 -13.74 -5.07 -8.42
C SER A 256 -15.01 -5.56 -7.75
N ILE A 257 -15.03 -6.83 -7.36
CA ILE A 257 -16.04 -7.41 -6.47
C ILE A 257 -15.37 -7.76 -5.14
N ILE A 258 -15.89 -7.18 -4.06
CA ILE A 258 -15.33 -7.31 -2.71
C ILE A 258 -16.28 -8.16 -1.89
N LEU A 259 -15.84 -9.36 -1.52
CA LEU A 259 -16.59 -10.32 -0.73
C LEU A 259 -16.24 -10.12 0.74
N ASP A 260 -17.08 -9.37 1.44
CA ASP A 260 -16.83 -8.93 2.80
C ASP A 260 -17.70 -9.69 3.81
N GLY A 261 -17.09 -10.70 4.44
CA GLY A 261 -17.73 -11.50 5.48
C GLY A 261 -18.64 -12.63 4.97
N LEU A 262 -18.64 -12.91 3.66
CA LEU A 262 -19.47 -13.96 3.07
C LEU A 262 -18.99 -15.37 3.42
N ASN A 263 -19.96 -16.27 3.64
CA ASN A 263 -19.72 -17.71 3.73
C ASN A 263 -19.62 -18.33 2.33
N ILE A 264 -18.42 -18.36 1.77
CA ILE A 264 -18.14 -18.93 0.45
C ILE A 264 -17.79 -20.42 0.57
N ASP A 265 -18.43 -21.24 -0.26
CA ASP A 265 -18.09 -22.64 -0.44
C ASP A 265 -16.70 -22.78 -1.06
N GLU A 266 -15.90 -23.63 -0.44
CA GLU A 266 -14.49 -23.85 -0.76
C GLU A 266 -14.27 -25.11 -1.59
N ASP A 267 -15.34 -25.69 -2.12
CA ASP A 267 -15.22 -26.69 -3.17
C ASP A 267 -14.30 -26.16 -4.29
N SER A 268 -13.17 -26.83 -4.48
CA SER A 268 -12.07 -26.34 -5.30
C SER A 268 -12.50 -26.11 -6.75
N ALA A 269 -13.41 -26.94 -7.28
CA ALA A 269 -13.90 -26.80 -8.64
C ALA A 269 -14.77 -25.55 -8.81
N SER A 270 -15.74 -25.33 -7.93
CA SER A 270 -16.61 -24.15 -8.00
C SER A 270 -15.90 -22.84 -7.65
N PHE A 271 -14.99 -22.88 -6.67
CA PHE A 271 -14.15 -21.73 -6.34
C PHE A 271 -13.30 -21.31 -7.54
N GLN A 272 -12.63 -22.25 -8.21
CA GLN A 272 -11.85 -21.95 -9.42
C GLN A 272 -12.72 -21.52 -10.62
N ALA A 273 -13.94 -22.04 -10.75
CA ALA A 273 -14.88 -21.58 -11.78
C ALA A 273 -15.24 -20.11 -11.59
N GLY A 274 -15.58 -19.70 -10.36
CA GLY A 274 -15.87 -18.31 -10.03
C GLY A 274 -14.70 -17.36 -10.31
N LEU A 275 -13.48 -17.71 -9.89
CA LEU A 275 -12.29 -16.89 -10.18
C LEU A 275 -12.02 -16.81 -11.68
N ARG A 276 -12.06 -17.93 -12.41
CA ARG A 276 -11.87 -17.92 -13.88
C ARG A 276 -12.90 -17.04 -14.59
N LEU A 277 -14.16 -17.09 -14.16
CA LEU A 277 -15.20 -16.20 -14.67
C LEU A 277 -14.80 -14.73 -14.46
N ALA A 278 -14.40 -14.35 -13.25
CA ALA A 278 -13.95 -13.00 -12.95
C ALA A 278 -12.72 -12.58 -13.78
N SER A 279 -11.68 -13.42 -13.85
CA SER A 279 -10.46 -13.11 -14.62
C SER A 279 -10.77 -12.90 -16.10
N SER A 280 -11.68 -13.70 -16.69
CA SER A 280 -12.08 -13.56 -18.10
C SER A 280 -12.74 -12.21 -18.41
N GLN A 281 -13.29 -11.56 -17.37
CA GLN A 281 -13.94 -10.26 -17.45
C GLN A 281 -13.06 -9.13 -16.89
N GLY A 282 -11.81 -9.42 -16.52
CA GLY A 282 -10.89 -8.47 -15.89
C GLY A 282 -11.37 -7.95 -14.53
N ILE A 283 -12.17 -8.74 -13.81
CA ILE A 283 -12.70 -8.42 -12.48
C ILE A 283 -11.70 -8.85 -11.40
N ASN A 284 -11.27 -7.89 -10.58
CA ASN A 284 -10.56 -8.17 -9.35
C ASN A 284 -11.55 -8.76 -8.32
N VAL A 285 -11.28 -9.96 -7.83
CA VAL A 285 -12.03 -10.57 -6.73
C VAL A 285 -11.23 -10.31 -5.46
N VAL A 286 -11.80 -9.52 -4.56
CA VAL A 286 -11.24 -9.27 -3.25
C VAL A 286 -11.97 -10.14 -2.24
N LEU A 287 -11.29 -11.13 -1.67
CA LEU A 287 -11.84 -12.00 -0.65
C LEU A 287 -11.38 -11.54 0.73
N MET A 288 -12.31 -11.10 1.58
CA MET A 288 -12.05 -10.85 3.00
C MET A 288 -12.18 -12.16 3.77
N ALA A 289 -11.08 -12.68 4.30
CA ALA A 289 -11.04 -13.93 5.04
C ALA A 289 -10.64 -13.69 6.51
N PRO A 290 -11.41 -14.19 7.49
CA PRO A 290 -11.02 -14.11 8.89
C PRO A 290 -9.88 -15.09 9.23
N VAL A 291 -9.72 -16.15 8.44
CA VAL A 291 -8.72 -17.20 8.62
C VAL A 291 -8.02 -17.46 7.28
N LEU A 292 -6.69 -17.47 7.30
CA LEU A 292 -5.87 -17.83 6.14
C LEU A 292 -5.96 -19.33 5.87
N LYS A 293 -6.11 -19.71 4.61
CA LYS A 293 -6.20 -21.11 4.18
C LYS A 293 -5.22 -21.39 3.06
N ALA A 294 -4.47 -22.48 3.19
CA ALA A 294 -3.50 -22.89 2.19
C ALA A 294 -4.14 -23.18 0.82
N SER A 295 -5.37 -23.71 0.81
CA SER A 295 -6.15 -23.98 -0.42
C SER A 295 -6.51 -22.73 -1.19
N GLN A 296 -6.62 -21.58 -0.53
CA GLN A 296 -6.93 -20.31 -1.15
C GLN A 296 -5.67 -19.58 -1.59
N TRP A 297 -4.52 -19.84 -0.94
CA TRP A 297 -3.32 -19.03 -1.10
C TRP A 297 -2.94 -18.85 -2.56
N ASP A 298 -2.78 -19.93 -3.33
CA ASP A 298 -2.25 -19.88 -4.69
C ASP A 298 -3.23 -19.28 -5.74
N HIS A 299 -4.47 -19.01 -5.34
CA HIS A 299 -5.51 -18.47 -6.21
C HIS A 299 -5.56 -16.94 -6.31
N PHE A 300 -4.81 -16.25 -5.44
CA PHE A 300 -4.75 -14.79 -5.44
C PHE A 300 -3.36 -14.34 -5.92
N GLU A 301 -3.20 -13.10 -6.37
CA GLU A 301 -1.89 -12.56 -6.79
C GLU A 301 -1.33 -11.62 -5.73
N THR A 302 -2.22 -10.95 -5.00
CA THR A 302 -1.89 -10.10 -3.86
C THR A 302 -2.54 -10.62 -2.58
N ARG A 303 -1.83 -10.54 -1.46
CA ARG A 303 -2.40 -10.68 -0.12
C ARG A 303 -2.12 -9.46 0.73
N LEU A 304 -3.12 -9.03 1.48
CA LEU A 304 -2.98 -8.05 2.55
C LEU A 304 -3.27 -8.75 3.87
N ILE A 305 -2.27 -8.90 4.72
CA ILE A 305 -2.40 -9.59 6.01
C ILE A 305 -2.39 -8.53 7.11
N PHE A 306 -3.56 -8.26 7.69
CA PHE A 306 -3.74 -7.36 8.83
C PHE A 306 -3.72 -8.11 10.16
N GLY A 307 -3.99 -9.40 10.14
CA GLY A 307 -3.97 -10.26 11.32
C GLY A 307 -4.24 -11.71 10.93
N PHE A 308 -3.98 -12.62 11.87
CA PHE A 308 -4.22 -14.05 11.72
C PHE A 308 -4.13 -14.72 13.11
N ASP A 309 -4.56 -15.97 13.20
CA ASP A 309 -4.41 -16.77 14.42
C ASP A 309 -2.95 -17.18 14.63
N LEU A 310 -2.33 -16.69 15.71
CA LEU A 310 -0.94 -17.01 16.08
C LEU A 310 -0.76 -18.50 16.44
N GLN A 311 -1.84 -19.21 16.76
CA GLN A 311 -1.84 -20.65 17.05
C GLN A 311 -2.08 -21.53 15.82
N MET A 312 -2.24 -20.91 14.64
CA MET A 312 -2.46 -21.64 13.40
C MET A 312 -1.32 -22.64 13.14
N ALA A 313 -1.70 -23.90 12.87
CA ALA A 313 -0.74 -24.94 12.54
C ALA A 313 -0.03 -24.64 11.21
N GLN A 314 1.24 -25.02 11.13
CA GLN A 314 2.00 -24.96 9.89
C GLN A 314 1.30 -25.79 8.81
N THR A 315 1.15 -25.22 7.62
CA THR A 315 0.51 -25.90 6.48
C THR A 315 1.55 -26.48 5.52
N ALA A 316 1.10 -27.24 4.51
CA ALA A 316 1.99 -27.68 3.43
C ALA A 316 2.47 -26.52 2.53
N ASN A 317 1.80 -25.36 2.54
CA ASN A 317 2.19 -24.21 1.72
C ASN A 317 3.31 -23.41 2.41
N ALA A 318 4.56 -23.66 2.02
CA ALA A 318 5.74 -23.04 2.60
C ALA A 318 5.79 -21.51 2.42
N GLU A 319 5.23 -21.00 1.32
CA GLU A 319 5.19 -19.57 1.01
C GLU A 319 4.24 -18.82 1.95
N MET A 320 3.03 -19.37 2.14
CA MET A 320 2.07 -18.89 3.12
C MET A 320 2.67 -18.89 4.53
N ASN A 321 3.26 -20.00 4.96
CA ASN A 321 3.87 -20.09 6.29
C ASN A 321 4.96 -19.02 6.49
N ARG A 322 5.79 -18.77 5.47
CA ARG A 322 6.83 -17.72 5.53
C ARG A 322 6.22 -16.33 5.66
N ALA A 323 5.18 -16.02 4.87
CA ALA A 323 4.51 -14.73 4.93
C ALA A 323 3.84 -14.51 6.31
N ILE A 324 3.22 -15.54 6.88
CA ILE A 324 2.64 -15.52 8.23
C ILE A 324 3.70 -15.24 9.29
N VAL A 325 4.83 -15.95 9.25
CA VAL A 325 5.96 -15.73 10.18
C VAL A 325 6.49 -14.30 10.08
N GLN A 326 6.60 -13.75 8.86
CA GLN A 326 7.00 -12.36 8.66
C GLN A 326 5.95 -11.37 9.19
N ALA A 327 4.66 -11.65 9.01
CA ALA A 327 3.58 -10.79 9.47
C ALA A 327 3.49 -10.72 11.01
N ALA A 328 3.71 -11.85 11.72
CA ALA A 328 3.47 -12.01 13.16
C ALA A 328 3.88 -10.81 14.06
N PRO A 329 5.10 -10.25 13.96
CA PRO A 329 5.52 -9.16 14.84
C PRO A 329 4.90 -7.77 14.55
N TYR A 330 4.42 -7.53 13.34
CA TYR A 330 4.21 -6.16 12.84
C TYR A 330 2.84 -5.85 12.27
N VAL A 331 1.91 -6.82 12.18
CA VAL A 331 0.55 -6.57 11.69
C VAL A 331 -0.44 -6.30 12.82
N GLY A 332 -1.58 -5.69 12.50
CA GLY A 332 -2.67 -5.40 13.42
C GLY A 332 -2.90 -3.91 13.67
N LEU A 333 -3.90 -3.60 14.48
CA LEU A 333 -4.21 -2.23 14.88
C LEU A 333 -3.23 -1.77 15.97
N LYS A 334 -2.43 -0.74 15.70
CA LYS A 334 -1.59 -0.06 16.69
C LYS A 334 -1.93 1.43 16.71
N GLY A 335 -2.58 1.85 17.80
CA GLY A 335 -3.19 3.18 17.87
C GLY A 335 -4.34 3.29 16.86
N ASP A 336 -4.27 4.29 15.99
CA ASP A 336 -5.21 4.54 14.89
C ASP A 336 -4.74 3.93 13.55
N ARG A 337 -3.65 3.17 13.53
CA ARG A 337 -3.05 2.63 12.30
C ARG A 337 -3.22 1.12 12.19
N MET A 338 -3.85 0.69 11.11
CA MET A 338 -3.84 -0.70 10.66
C MET A 338 -2.51 -1.00 9.99
N GLN A 339 -1.64 -1.73 10.68
CA GLN A 339 -0.41 -2.24 10.12
C GLN A 339 -0.69 -3.55 9.39
N PHE A 340 -0.09 -3.72 8.20
CA PHE A 340 -0.30 -4.89 7.38
C PHE A 340 0.97 -5.34 6.68
N LEU A 341 0.98 -6.62 6.33
CA LEU A 341 1.94 -7.17 5.39
C LEU A 341 1.27 -7.28 4.02
N TYR A 342 1.79 -6.55 3.04
CA TYR A 342 1.55 -6.81 1.63
C TYR A 342 2.42 -7.98 1.17
N TYR A 343 1.82 -8.93 0.47
CA TYR A 343 2.53 -10.04 -0.14
C TYR A 343 2.10 -10.28 -1.58
N SER A 344 3.06 -10.48 -2.48
CA SER A 344 2.85 -11.03 -3.83
C SER A 344 4.10 -11.76 -4.26
N ALA A 345 3.99 -12.74 -5.17
CA ALA A 345 5.15 -13.46 -5.69
C ALA A 345 6.18 -12.50 -6.33
N ALA A 346 5.72 -11.47 -7.03
CA ALA A 346 6.59 -10.50 -7.72
C ALA A 346 7.31 -9.52 -6.76
N SER A 347 6.63 -9.08 -5.70
CA SER A 347 7.15 -8.05 -4.80
C SER A 347 7.81 -8.63 -3.53
N GLY A 348 7.52 -9.89 -3.22
CA GLY A 348 7.74 -10.46 -1.91
C GLY A 348 6.93 -9.74 -0.83
N ALA A 349 7.39 -9.85 0.41
CA ALA A 349 6.75 -9.28 1.57
C ALA A 349 7.16 -7.80 1.78
N ARG A 350 6.19 -6.92 1.99
CA ARG A 350 6.37 -5.49 2.27
C ARG A 350 5.45 -5.05 3.39
N TYR A 351 5.95 -4.25 4.33
CA TYR A 351 5.12 -3.72 5.40
C TYR A 351 4.49 -2.40 4.98
N GLY A 352 3.23 -2.22 5.36
CA GLY A 352 2.49 -0.98 5.19
C GLY A 352 1.69 -0.64 6.45
N ALA A 353 1.20 0.59 6.51
CA ALA A 353 0.27 1.02 7.54
C ALA A 353 -0.73 2.01 6.94
N ILE A 354 -2.00 1.84 7.31
CA ILE A 354 -3.10 2.70 6.87
C ILE A 354 -3.77 3.31 8.12
N PRO A 355 -3.93 4.63 8.20
CA PRO A 355 -4.72 5.24 9.27
C PRO A 355 -6.19 4.86 9.10
N LEU A 356 -6.83 4.36 10.15
CA LEU A 356 -8.28 4.17 10.18
C LEU A 356 -8.95 5.42 10.74
N ILE A 357 -9.84 6.01 9.94
CA ILE A 357 -10.63 7.18 10.34
C ILE A 357 -11.54 6.77 11.50
N PRO A 358 -11.44 7.40 12.69
CA PRO A 358 -12.25 7.06 13.86
C PRO A 358 -13.75 7.00 13.52
N GLU A 359 -14.47 6.08 14.16
CA GLU A 359 -15.93 6.20 14.21
C GLU A 359 -16.26 7.41 15.09
N GLU A 360 -16.38 8.59 14.50
CA GLU A 360 -16.99 9.70 15.23
C GLU A 360 -18.46 9.32 15.48
N GLU A 361 -18.78 8.99 16.74
CA GLU A 361 -20.17 9.02 17.18
C GLU A 361 -20.72 10.39 16.81
N LYS A 362 -21.75 10.44 15.95
CA LYS A 362 -22.48 11.68 15.66
C LYS A 362 -22.84 12.31 17.00
N ARG A 363 -22.12 13.36 17.40
CA ARG A 363 -22.66 14.32 18.36
C ARG A 363 -23.97 14.76 17.72
N ALA A 364 -25.09 14.50 18.39
CA ALA A 364 -26.40 14.85 17.89
C ALA A 364 -26.37 16.30 17.36
N PRO A 365 -27.05 16.61 16.23
CA PRO A 365 -27.06 17.96 15.68
C PRO A 365 -27.30 18.96 16.80
N LEU A 366 -26.57 20.08 16.81
CA LEU A 366 -26.63 21.09 17.89
C LEU A 366 -28.08 21.42 18.29
N LEU A 367 -28.98 21.49 17.30
CA LEU A 367 -30.42 21.63 17.48
C LEU A 367 -31.08 20.50 18.28
N LYS A 368 -30.77 19.23 18.01
CA LYS A 368 -31.31 18.07 18.75
C LYS A 368 -30.75 17.98 20.18
N ARG A 369 -29.55 18.54 20.43
CA ARG A 369 -28.97 18.68 21.78
C ARG A 369 -29.58 19.81 22.58
N ILE A 370 -29.97 20.91 21.93
CA ILE A 370 -30.58 22.08 22.58
C ILE A 370 -32.08 21.89 22.80
N PHE A 371 -32.80 21.33 21.82
CA PHE A 371 -34.26 21.34 21.79
C PHE A 371 -34.90 19.97 22.04
N GLY A 372 -34.12 18.92 22.27
CA GLY A 372 -34.64 17.55 22.38
C GLY A 372 -35.25 17.03 21.07
N SER A 373 -35.67 15.77 21.04
CA SER A 373 -36.47 15.27 19.92
C SER A 373 -37.84 15.95 19.93
N PRO A 374 -38.34 16.51 18.82
CA PRO A 374 -39.71 16.98 18.77
C PRO A 374 -40.63 15.79 19.11
N ALA A 375 -41.49 15.97 20.12
CA ALA A 375 -42.58 15.04 20.37
C ALA A 375 -43.38 14.96 19.06
N ARG A 376 -43.57 13.74 18.55
CA ARG A 376 -44.40 13.51 17.37
C ARG A 376 -45.78 14.14 17.61
N ALA A 377 -46.20 15.02 16.70
CA ALA A 377 -47.59 15.46 16.61
C ALA A 377 -48.45 14.34 16.03
#